data_AF-A0AAD9SBY1-F1
#
_entry.id   AF-A0AAD9SBY1-F1
#
_cell.length_a   1.000
_cell.length_b   1.000
_cell.length_c   1.000
_cell.angle_alpha   90.00
_cell.angle_beta   90.00
_cell.angle_gamma   90.00
#
_symmetry.space_group_name_H-M   'P 1'
#
loop_
_entity.id
_entity.type
_entity.pdbx_description
1 polymer ?
#
loop_
_entity_poly.entity_id
_entity_poly.type
_entity_poly.pdbx_seq_one_letter_code
_entity_poly.pdbx_strand_id
1 'polypeptide(L)'
;MMIPERPARLVSALNPLLAYILGGGLILLGLHAFIRPRQEYKRFGLPLEHAQPNGKTEKHSPLMFLKGTREVTYGLALVALQYQGNVGAVTSFVVVLALAGLADGFVVWLHGGQELKRKALGHWFAFVVLGSWAAWRAHQVWEDSDERKWPDGPYHIWSS
;
A
#
# COMPACT_ATOMS: atom_id res chain seq x y z
N MET A 1 13.17 40.76 18.13
CA MET A 1 12.19 39.66 18.15
C MET A 1 12.48 38.81 16.93
N MET A 2 13.37 37.83 17.08
CA MET A 2 13.67 36.89 15.99
C MET A 2 12.45 35.99 15.83
N ILE A 3 11.76 36.11 14.71
CA ILE A 3 10.88 35.04 14.26
C ILE A 3 11.85 33.87 14.01
N PRO A 4 11.75 32.74 14.71
CA PRO A 4 12.47 31.56 14.27
C PRO A 4 11.88 31.25 12.90
N GLU A 5 12.59 31.62 11.83
CA GLU A 5 12.30 31.13 10.50
C GLU A 5 12.42 29.62 10.62
N ARG A 6 11.26 28.98 10.77
CA ARG A 6 11.10 27.55 10.74
C ARG A 6 11.39 27.19 9.28
N PRO A 7 12.61 26.80 8.88
CA PRO A 7 12.89 26.70 7.45
C PRO A 7 12.09 25.49 6.97
N ALA A 8 11.05 25.66 6.15
CA ALA A 8 10.33 24.52 5.58
C ALA A 8 9.74 23.44 6.56
N ARG A 9 9.55 23.73 7.85
CA ARG A 9 9.10 22.73 8.85
C ARG A 9 7.76 22.12 8.41
N LEU A 10 7.71 20.80 8.21
CA LEU A 10 6.60 20.03 7.63
C LEU A 10 6.30 20.20 6.12
N VAL A 11 7.00 21.01 5.30
CA VAL A 11 6.64 21.43 3.90
C VAL A 11 5.86 20.39 3.08
N SER A 12 4.56 20.38 3.33
CA SER A 12 3.59 19.45 2.78
C SER A 12 3.74 17.99 3.22
N ALA A 13 3.76 17.73 4.53
CA ALA A 13 3.12 16.60 5.20
C ALA A 13 3.16 15.25 4.43
N LEU A 14 4.33 14.89 3.89
CA LEU A 14 4.58 13.63 3.18
C LEU A 14 3.62 13.34 2.02
N ASN A 15 3.17 14.40 1.35
CA ASN A 15 2.09 14.40 0.37
C ASN A 15 0.88 13.57 0.86
N PRO A 16 0.05 14.13 1.76
CA PRO A 16 -1.08 13.39 2.33
C PRO A 16 -2.02 12.91 1.22
N LEU A 17 -2.07 13.66 0.11
CA LEU A 17 -2.79 13.28 -1.09
C LEU A 17 -2.28 11.96 -1.69
N LEU A 18 -0.97 11.66 -1.69
CA LEU A 18 -0.48 10.35 -2.13
C LEU A 18 -0.91 9.22 -1.20
N ALA A 19 -0.91 9.43 0.11
CA ALA A 19 -1.41 8.43 1.05
C ALA A 19 -2.93 8.19 0.88
N TYR A 20 -3.71 9.24 0.65
CA TYR A 20 -5.14 9.13 0.35
C TYR A 20 -5.41 8.52 -1.04
N ILE A 21 -4.63 8.85 -2.07
CA ILE A 21 -4.74 8.26 -3.40
C ILE A 21 -4.37 6.78 -3.35
N LEU A 22 -3.29 6.43 -2.67
CA LEU A 22 -2.87 5.04 -2.49
C LEU A 22 -3.91 4.27 -1.68
N GLY A 23 -4.39 4.83 -0.57
CA GLY A 23 -5.39 4.20 0.29
C GLY A 23 -6.74 4.03 -0.41
N GLY A 24 -7.22 5.08 -1.07
CA GLY A 24 -8.42 5.04 -1.90
C GLY A 24 -8.29 4.07 -3.07
N GLY A 25 -7.12 4.04 -3.72
CA GLY A 25 -6.78 3.08 -4.76
C GLY A 25 -6.89 1.64 -4.25
N LEU A 26 -6.30 1.32 -3.10
CA LEU A 26 -6.39 0.01 -2.47
C LEU A 26 -7.84 -0.38 -2.11
N ILE A 27 -8.64 0.57 -1.61
CA ILE A 27 -10.07 0.32 -1.36
C ILE A 27 -10.80 -0.02 -2.66
N LEU A 28 -10.57 0.76 -3.73
CA LEU A 28 -11.18 0.50 -5.04
C LEU A 28 -10.74 -0.84 -5.64
N LEU A 29 -9.46 -1.19 -5.51
CA LEU A 29 -8.91 -2.49 -5.90
C LEU A 29 -9.61 -3.63 -5.16
N GLY A 30 -9.74 -3.50 -3.84
CA GLY A 30 -10.36 -4.53 -3.02
C GLY A 30 -11.85 -4.67 -3.32
N LEU A 31 -12.58 -3.57 -3.47
CA LEU A 31 -13.99 -3.58 -3.92
C LEU A 31 -14.14 -4.22 -5.30
N HIS A 32 -13.21 -3.94 -6.23
CA HIS A 32 -13.21 -4.58 -7.54
C HIS A 32 -13.04 -6.10 -7.43
N ALA A 33 -12.21 -6.59 -6.49
CA ALA A 33 -12.05 -8.02 -6.24
C ALA A 33 -13.34 -8.69 -5.73
N PHE A 34 -14.17 -7.98 -4.94
CA PHE A 34 -15.48 -8.46 -4.51
C PHE A 34 -16.51 -8.51 -5.65
N ILE A 35 -16.53 -7.48 -6.52
CA ILE A 35 -17.50 -7.37 -7.61
C ILE A 35 -17.14 -8.32 -8.77
N ARG A 36 -15.84 -8.46 -9.08
CA ARG A 36 -15.35 -9.20 -10.25
C ARG A 36 -14.16 -10.13 -9.92
N PRO A 37 -14.34 -11.12 -9.03
CA PRO A 37 -13.26 -11.98 -8.56
C PRO A 37 -12.55 -12.72 -9.70
N ARG A 38 -13.27 -13.19 -10.73
CA ARG A 38 -12.69 -13.90 -11.88
C ARG A 38 -11.74 -13.02 -12.71
N GLN A 39 -12.09 -11.75 -12.91
CA GLN A 39 -11.24 -10.82 -13.68
C GLN A 39 -9.99 -10.45 -12.88
N GLU A 40 -10.09 -10.49 -11.55
CA GLU A 40 -9.00 -10.16 -10.65
C GLU A 40 -7.84 -11.17 -10.71
N TYR A 41 -8.09 -12.46 -10.99
CA TYR A 41 -7.04 -13.46 -11.22
C TYR A 41 -6.06 -13.02 -12.32
N LYS A 42 -6.59 -12.70 -13.50
CA LYS A 42 -5.79 -12.25 -14.66
C LYS A 42 -5.08 -10.92 -14.38
N ARG A 43 -5.72 -10.03 -13.61
CA ARG A 43 -5.15 -8.75 -13.23
C ARG A 43 -3.99 -8.91 -12.24
N PHE A 44 -4.20 -9.71 -11.21
CA PHE A 44 -3.21 -10.02 -10.18
C PHE A 44 -2.03 -10.81 -10.75
N GLY A 45 -2.28 -11.65 -11.77
CA GLY A 45 -1.26 -12.42 -12.46
C GLY A 45 -1.24 -13.90 -12.07
N LEU A 46 -2.35 -14.42 -11.54
CA LEU A 46 -2.51 -15.84 -11.22
C LEU A 46 -3.50 -16.50 -12.19
N PRO A 47 -3.27 -17.78 -12.54
CA PRO A 47 -4.25 -18.55 -13.30
C PRO A 47 -5.53 -18.72 -12.48
N LEU A 48 -6.67 -18.80 -13.17
CA LEU A 48 -7.93 -19.10 -12.51
C LEU A 48 -7.85 -20.49 -11.87
N GLU A 49 -8.08 -20.57 -10.57
CA GLU A 49 -8.18 -21.86 -9.89
C GLU A 49 -9.38 -22.63 -10.44
N HIS A 50 -9.15 -23.87 -10.85
CA HIS A 50 -10.24 -24.76 -11.22
C HIS A 50 -10.93 -25.20 -9.92
N ALA A 51 -12.24 -24.98 -9.82
CA ALA A 51 -13.04 -25.54 -8.74
C ALA A 51 -12.74 -27.05 -8.65
N GLN A 52 -12.52 -27.57 -7.43
CA GLN A 52 -12.09 -28.95 -7.18
C GLN A 52 -12.77 -29.99 -8.10
N PRO A 53 -12.05 -31.06 -8.51
CA PRO A 53 -12.54 -32.03 -9.51
C PRO A 53 -13.85 -32.76 -9.15
N ASN A 54 -14.29 -32.71 -7.89
CA ASN A 54 -15.39 -33.52 -7.37
C ASN A 54 -16.69 -32.75 -7.04
N GLY A 55 -16.81 -31.47 -7.41
CA GLY A 55 -18.02 -30.70 -7.12
C GLY A 55 -18.59 -30.02 -8.36
N LYS A 56 -19.82 -30.37 -8.75
CA LYS A 56 -20.62 -29.81 -9.87
C LYS A 56 -20.97 -28.32 -9.75
N THR A 57 -20.13 -27.52 -9.12
CA THR A 57 -20.33 -26.09 -8.95
C THR A 57 -19.02 -25.39 -9.24
N GLU A 58 -19.01 -24.51 -10.24
CA GLU A 58 -17.95 -23.53 -10.51
C GLU A 58 -17.82 -22.57 -9.31
N LYS A 59 -17.36 -23.09 -8.16
CA LYS A 59 -17.14 -22.28 -6.97
C LYS A 59 -15.79 -21.58 -7.16
N HIS A 60 -15.86 -20.28 -7.37
CA HIS A 60 -14.70 -19.41 -7.41
C HIS A 60 -13.88 -19.61 -6.14
N SER A 61 -12.56 -19.75 -6.29
CA SER A 61 -11.70 -19.86 -5.13
C SER A 61 -11.79 -18.59 -4.28
N PRO A 62 -11.93 -18.74 -2.94
CA PRO A 62 -12.12 -17.63 -2.01
C PRO A 62 -10.89 -16.72 -1.92
N LEU A 63 -9.79 -17.07 -2.59
CA LEU A 63 -8.54 -16.31 -2.59
C LEU A 63 -8.74 -14.85 -3.01
N MET A 64 -9.56 -14.58 -4.03
CA MET A 64 -9.80 -13.19 -4.48
C MET A 64 -10.63 -12.38 -3.49
N PHE A 65 -11.53 -13.02 -2.74
CA PHE A 65 -12.25 -12.36 -1.66
C PHE A 65 -11.31 -12.02 -0.50
N LEU A 66 -10.40 -12.94 -0.13
CA LEU A 66 -9.36 -12.68 0.88
C LEU A 66 -8.41 -11.55 0.47
N LYS A 67 -7.98 -11.54 -0.81
CA LYS A 67 -7.22 -10.43 -1.39
C LYS A 67 -8.00 -9.12 -1.28
N GLY A 68 -9.28 -9.14 -1.68
CA GLY A 68 -10.16 -7.98 -1.59
C GLY A 68 -10.26 -7.42 -0.17
N THR A 69 -10.49 -8.28 0.82
CA THR A 69 -10.51 -7.90 2.24
C THR A 69 -9.18 -7.28 2.66
N ARG A 70 -8.05 -7.85 2.24
CA ARG A 70 -6.71 -7.33 2.54
C ARG A 70 -6.53 -5.92 1.97
N GLU A 71 -6.85 -5.71 0.70
CA GLU A 71 -6.67 -4.40 0.05
C GLU A 71 -7.58 -3.33 0.64
N VAL A 72 -8.86 -3.66 0.93
CA VAL A 72 -9.77 -2.73 1.61
C VAL A 72 -9.25 -2.37 3.00
N THR A 73 -8.85 -3.35 3.81
CA THR A 73 -8.37 -3.10 5.17
C THR A 73 -7.07 -2.31 5.18
N TYR A 74 -6.16 -2.57 4.23
CA TYR A 74 -4.94 -1.78 4.07
C TYR A 74 -5.23 -0.35 3.64
N GLY A 75 -6.13 -0.15 2.68
CA GLY A 75 -6.50 1.18 2.25
C GLY A 75 -7.18 1.99 3.36
N LEU A 76 -8.09 1.38 4.11
CA LEU A 76 -8.73 2.01 5.27
C LEU A 76 -7.72 2.35 6.37
N ALA A 77 -6.79 1.44 6.69
CA ALA A 77 -5.75 1.69 7.67
C ALA A 77 -4.86 2.88 7.24
N LEU A 78 -4.43 2.91 5.99
CA LEU A 78 -3.59 3.99 5.47
C LEU A 78 -4.32 5.35 5.51
N VAL A 79 -5.59 5.39 5.10
CA VAL A 79 -6.44 6.60 5.17
C VAL A 79 -6.62 7.04 6.62
N ALA A 80 -6.91 6.13 7.54
CA ALA A 80 -7.13 6.45 8.95
C ALA A 80 -5.84 6.98 9.62
N LEU A 81 -4.70 6.32 9.39
CA LEU A 81 -3.40 6.76 9.93
C LEU A 81 -3.01 8.14 9.39
N GLN A 82 -3.26 8.39 8.10
CA GLN A 82 -3.03 9.69 7.50
C GLN A 82 -3.98 10.76 8.07
N TYR A 83 -5.26 10.42 8.27
CA TYR A 83 -6.26 11.30 8.86
C TYR A 83 -5.91 11.68 10.32
N GLN A 84 -5.34 10.74 11.08
CA GLN A 84 -4.85 10.98 12.44
C GLN A 84 -3.55 11.82 12.48
N GLY A 85 -2.95 12.15 11.34
CA GLY A 85 -1.68 12.88 11.30
C GLY A 85 -0.49 12.06 11.80
N ASN A 86 -0.61 10.72 11.84
CA ASN A 86 0.47 9.85 12.33
C ASN A 86 1.48 9.54 11.22
N VAL A 87 2.39 10.49 11.02
CA VAL A 87 3.46 10.45 10.01
C VAL A 87 4.31 9.18 10.08
N GLY A 88 4.70 8.77 11.29
CA GLY A 88 5.53 7.59 11.52
C GLY A 88 4.78 6.31 11.14
N ALA A 89 3.55 6.15 11.61
CA ALA A 89 2.73 4.97 11.30
C ALA A 89 2.43 4.85 9.81
N VAL A 90 2.12 5.95 9.11
CA VAL A 90 1.93 5.92 7.65
C VAL A 90 3.21 5.46 6.95
N THR A 91 4.38 5.97 7.35
CA THR A 91 5.66 5.59 6.74
C THR A 91 5.96 4.10 6.94
N SER A 92 5.82 3.60 8.17
CA SER A 92 5.98 2.17 8.48
C SER A 92 4.96 1.30 7.72
N PHE A 93 3.72 1.76 7.61
CA PHE A 93 2.69 1.02 6.89
C PHE A 93 2.96 0.94 5.38
N VAL A 94 3.48 2.01 4.77
CA VAL A 94 3.91 1.98 3.36
C VAL A 94 5.05 0.98 3.14
N VAL A 95 5.98 0.82 4.11
CA VAL A 95 7.00 -0.25 4.05
C VAL A 95 6.35 -1.63 4.05
N VAL A 96 5.34 -1.86 4.90
CA VAL A 96 4.59 -3.13 4.92
C VAL A 96 3.91 -3.38 3.57
N LEU A 97 3.31 -2.37 2.94
CA LEU A 97 2.71 -2.49 1.61
C LEU A 97 3.75 -2.78 0.53
N ALA A 98 4.92 -2.15 0.59
CA ALA A 98 6.02 -2.44 -0.33
C ALA A 98 6.43 -3.92 -0.23
N LEU A 99 6.64 -4.43 0.99
CA LEU A 99 7.00 -5.83 1.23
C LEU A 99 5.89 -6.79 0.77
N ALA A 100 4.62 -6.43 0.96
CA ALA A 100 3.51 -7.20 0.41
C ALA A 100 3.59 -7.26 -1.12
N GLY A 101 3.85 -6.15 -1.80
CA GLY A 101 4.07 -6.13 -3.25
C GLY A 101 5.27 -6.97 -3.70
N LEU A 102 6.36 -6.99 -2.93
CA LEU A 102 7.50 -7.86 -3.21
C LEU A 102 7.11 -9.35 -3.14
N ALA A 103 6.41 -9.73 -2.07
CA ALA A 103 5.93 -11.09 -1.86
C ALA A 103 4.92 -11.50 -2.95
N ASP A 104 3.97 -10.62 -3.30
CA ASP A 104 3.00 -10.86 -4.37
C ASP A 104 3.70 -11.06 -5.72
N GLY A 105 4.73 -10.25 -6.02
CA GLY A 105 5.54 -10.42 -7.22
C GLY A 105 6.26 -11.78 -7.25
N PHE A 106 6.78 -12.24 -6.11
CA PHE A 106 7.38 -13.57 -6.01
C PHE A 106 6.36 -14.69 -6.23
N VAL A 107 5.17 -14.58 -5.61
CA VAL A 107 4.07 -15.54 -5.79
C VAL A 107 3.65 -15.62 -7.25
N VAL A 108 3.46 -14.48 -7.92
CA VAL A 108 3.10 -14.42 -9.35
C VAL A 108 4.22 -14.95 -10.24
N TRP A 109 5.48 -14.69 -9.88
CA TRP A 109 6.62 -15.21 -10.64
C TRP A 109 6.70 -16.73 -10.63
N LEU A 110 6.37 -17.36 -9.50
CA LEU A 110 6.38 -18.81 -9.32
C LEU A 110 5.11 -19.48 -9.85
N HIS A 111 3.94 -18.87 -9.65
CA HIS A 111 2.63 -19.53 -9.86
C HIS A 111 1.82 -18.95 -11.04
N GLY A 112 2.26 -17.85 -11.66
CA GLY A 112 1.55 -17.20 -12.77
C GLY A 112 1.63 -17.93 -14.12
N GLY A 113 2.45 -18.97 -14.24
CA GLY A 113 2.70 -19.65 -15.52
C GLY A 113 3.41 -18.74 -16.54
N GLN A 114 3.66 -19.25 -17.76
CA GLN A 114 4.44 -18.51 -18.76
C GLN A 114 3.74 -17.21 -19.24
N GLU A 115 2.41 -17.19 -19.26
CA GLU A 115 1.66 -16.02 -19.77
C GLU A 115 1.52 -14.88 -18.77
N LEU A 116 1.37 -15.18 -17.47
CA LEU A 116 1.09 -14.15 -16.45
C LEU A 116 2.30 -13.78 -15.59
N LYS A 117 3.38 -14.56 -15.64
CA LYS A 117 4.63 -14.29 -14.89
C LYS A 117 5.21 -12.90 -15.15
N ARG A 118 5.00 -12.32 -16.33
CA ARG A 118 5.40 -10.94 -16.64
C ARG A 118 4.67 -9.89 -15.76
N LYS A 119 3.53 -10.22 -15.17
CA LYS A 119 2.81 -9.37 -14.19
C LYS A 119 3.57 -9.23 -12.87
N ALA A 120 4.48 -10.15 -12.54
CA ALA A 120 5.37 -10.01 -11.38
C ALA A 120 6.18 -8.70 -11.44
N LEU A 121 6.55 -8.24 -12.65
CA LEU A 121 7.25 -6.97 -12.83
C LEU A 121 6.45 -5.78 -12.33
N GLY A 122 5.11 -5.81 -12.47
CA GLY A 122 4.25 -4.75 -11.96
C GLY A 122 4.25 -4.69 -10.43
N HIS A 123 4.26 -5.86 -9.79
CA HIS A 123 4.34 -5.99 -8.33
C HIS A 123 5.70 -5.53 -7.79
N TRP A 124 6.80 -5.95 -8.44
CA TRP A 124 8.13 -5.48 -8.06
C TRP A 124 8.34 -3.99 -8.34
N PHE A 125 7.77 -3.47 -9.41
CA PHE A 125 7.75 -2.03 -9.65
C PHE A 125 7.03 -1.29 -8.52
N ALA A 126 5.86 -1.79 -8.07
CA ALA A 126 5.16 -1.23 -6.92
C ALA A 126 6.00 -1.30 -5.63
N PHE A 127 6.71 -2.40 -5.38
CA PHE A 127 7.67 -2.52 -4.28
C PHE A 127 8.75 -1.44 -4.34
N VAL A 128 9.40 -1.26 -5.50
CA VAL A 128 10.46 -0.26 -5.66
C VAL A 128 9.92 1.16 -5.46
N VAL A 129 8.78 1.49 -6.05
CA VAL A 129 8.16 2.83 -5.92
C VAL A 129 7.77 3.12 -4.48
N LEU A 130 7.02 2.21 -3.84
CA LEU A 130 6.57 2.39 -2.45
C LEU A 130 7.74 2.37 -1.47
N GLY A 131 8.70 1.47 -1.67
CA GLY A 131 9.91 1.37 -0.85
C GLY A 131 10.79 2.62 -0.96
N SER A 132 10.98 3.14 -2.18
CA SER A 132 11.72 4.39 -2.40
C SER A 132 10.99 5.58 -1.78
N TRP A 133 9.66 5.63 -1.89
CA TRP A 133 8.86 6.67 -1.25
C TRP A 133 8.96 6.61 0.27
N ALA A 134 8.87 5.42 0.88
CA ALA A 134 9.03 5.24 2.32
C ALA A 134 10.45 5.59 2.80
N ALA A 135 11.49 5.19 2.07
CA ALA A 135 12.87 5.52 2.39
C ALA A 135 13.12 7.04 2.32
N TRP A 136 12.60 7.71 1.29
CA TRP A 136 12.64 9.16 1.19
C TRP A 136 11.92 9.83 2.37
N ARG A 137 10.70 9.37 2.72
CA ARG A 137 9.97 9.87 3.90
C ARG A 137 10.78 9.71 5.19
N ALA A 138 11.42 8.56 5.39
CA ALA A 138 12.25 8.30 6.56
C ALA A 138 13.51 9.19 6.60
N HIS A 139 14.16 9.40 5.46
CA HIS A 139 15.33 10.28 5.33
C HIS A 139 15.01 11.72 5.70
N GLN A 140 13.89 12.26 5.22
CA GLN A 140 13.46 13.63 5.52
C GLN A 140 13.24 13.84 7.02
N VAL A 141 12.62 12.86 7.70
CA VAL A 141 12.42 12.92 9.16
C VAL A 141 13.75 12.87 9.91
N TRP A 142 14.70 12.08 9.43
CA TRP A 142 16.03 11.99 10.04
C TRP A 142 16.79 13.33 9.97
N GLU A 143 16.81 13.98 8.80
CA GLU A 143 17.54 15.25 8.59
C GLU A 143 16.94 16.43 9.37
N ASP A 144 15.62 16.47 9.56
CA ASP A 144 14.93 17.60 10.25
C ASP A 144 14.94 17.47 11.79
N SER A 145 15.39 16.34 12.33
CA SER A 145 15.43 16.12 13.78
C SER A 145 16.71 16.66 14.41
N ASP A 146 16.64 17.86 15.01
CA ASP A 146 17.73 18.47 15.82
C ASP A 146 18.24 17.52 16.95
N GLU A 147 17.46 16.50 17.32
CA GLU A 147 17.80 15.53 18.39
C GLU A 147 17.95 14.06 17.95
N ARG A 148 17.93 13.70 16.65
CA ARG A 148 17.90 12.29 16.20
C ARG A 148 16.78 11.45 16.87
N LYS A 149 15.69 12.09 17.26
CA LYS A 149 14.49 11.44 17.81
C LYS A 149 13.35 11.60 16.83
N TRP A 150 12.60 10.51 16.65
CA TRP A 150 11.31 10.59 15.98
C TRP A 150 10.44 11.62 16.71
N PRO A 151 9.73 12.49 15.98
CA PRO A 151 8.88 13.44 16.65
C PRO A 151 7.73 12.73 17.37
N ASP A 152 7.58 13.03 18.66
CA ASP A 152 6.52 12.47 19.48
C ASP A 152 5.20 13.22 19.23
N GLY A 153 4.14 12.48 18.87
CA GLY A 153 2.75 12.97 18.86
C GLY A 153 2.09 13.16 17.48
N PRO A 154 0.76 13.29 17.45
CA PRO A 154 0.00 13.50 16.21
C PRO A 154 0.21 14.91 15.66
N TYR A 155 0.63 15.01 14.40
CA TYR A 155 0.71 16.27 13.68
C TYR A 155 -0.67 16.61 13.11
N HIS A 156 -1.43 17.44 13.82
CA HIS A 156 -2.68 17.96 13.30
C HIS A 156 -2.41 18.94 12.15
N ILE A 157 -2.78 18.53 10.94
CA ILE A 157 -2.65 19.29 9.69
C ILE A 157 -3.51 20.58 9.71
N TRP A 158 -4.38 20.75 10.72
CA TRP A 158 -5.41 21.79 10.80
C TRP A 158 -5.28 22.75 11.98
N SER A 159 -4.24 22.68 12.81
CA SER A 159 -4.05 23.67 13.88
C SER A 159 -3.18 24.82 13.37
N SER A 160 -3.81 25.74 12.65
CA SER A 160 -3.38 27.13 12.45
C SER A 160 -4.06 28.03 13.45
#